data_AF-A0A6J4K973-F1
#
_entry.id   AF-A0A6J4K973-F1
#
_cell.length_a   1.000
_cell.length_b   1.000
_cell.length_c   1.000
_cell.angle_alpha   90.00
_cell.angle_beta   90.00
_cell.angle_gamma   90.00
#
_symmetry.space_group_name_H-M   'P 1'
#
loop_
_entity.id
_entity.type
_entity.pdbx_description
1 polymer ?
#
loop_
_entity_poly.entity_id
_entity_poly.type
_entity_poly.pdbx_seq_one_letter_code
_entity_poly.pdbx_strand_id
1 'polypeptide(L)'
;MRQLVLALALATSAAACGPRRVEVSAAEPAAAAVQLAVTNTLSQPVNVYVMHEGTDTFVRQVAGNASETVGVRGVPSGATVTLRAVPVDGRNTYTKANVVLSGTYSWQVP
;
A
#
# COMPACT_ATOMS: atom_id res chain seq x y z
N MET A 1 1.50 -66.27 -50.09
CA MET A 1 0.08 -66.41 -49.71
C MET A 1 -0.43 -65.03 -49.38
N ARG A 2 -1.60 -64.72 -49.95
CA ARG A 2 -2.35 -63.47 -49.93
C ARG A 2 -3.25 -63.47 -48.70
N GLN A 3 -3.26 -62.40 -47.90
CA GLN A 3 -4.41 -61.89 -47.11
C GLN A 3 -3.94 -60.71 -46.23
N LEU A 4 -4.37 -59.49 -46.57
CA LEU A 4 -5.55 -58.77 -46.05
C LEU A 4 -5.25 -58.13 -44.68
N VAL A 5 -5.04 -56.80 -44.64
CA VAL A 5 -6.08 -55.78 -44.35
C VAL A 5 -6.31 -55.63 -42.84
N LEU A 6 -6.04 -54.45 -42.27
CA LEU A 6 -7.07 -53.50 -41.85
C LEU A 6 -6.41 -52.29 -41.14
N ALA A 7 -6.78 -51.10 -41.60
CA ALA A 7 -6.49 -49.83 -40.97
C ALA A 7 -7.22 -49.70 -39.63
N LEU A 8 -6.58 -49.06 -38.64
CA LEU A 8 -7.29 -48.27 -37.64
C LEU A 8 -6.38 -47.19 -37.06
N ALA A 9 -6.30 -46.08 -37.78
CA ALA A 9 -6.06 -44.80 -37.14
C ALA A 9 -7.34 -44.37 -36.41
N LEU A 10 -7.20 -43.77 -35.22
CA LEU A 10 -8.03 -42.71 -34.61
C LEU A 10 -8.28 -42.89 -33.10
N ALA A 11 -8.25 -41.73 -32.44
CA ALA A 11 -8.83 -41.36 -31.14
C ALA A 11 -8.02 -41.74 -29.88
N THR A 12 -7.15 -40.87 -29.36
CA THR A 12 -7.40 -39.67 -28.50
C THR A 12 -7.85 -39.97 -27.07
N SER A 13 -7.01 -39.47 -26.14
CA SER A 13 -7.34 -38.76 -24.89
C SER A 13 -8.11 -39.50 -23.79
N ALA A 14 -7.44 -39.76 -22.65
CA ALA A 14 -7.89 -39.34 -21.31
C ALA A 14 -7.04 -39.98 -20.19
N ALA A 15 -5.91 -39.37 -19.85
CA ALA A 15 -5.26 -39.49 -18.54
C ALA A 15 -4.09 -38.49 -18.54
N ALA A 16 -3.90 -37.55 -17.62
CA ALA A 16 -4.50 -37.38 -16.31
C ALA A 16 -4.53 -35.88 -16.01
N CYS A 17 -5.73 -35.32 -15.84
CA CYS A 17 -5.90 -34.12 -15.05
C CYS A 17 -5.56 -34.49 -13.61
N GLY A 18 -4.27 -34.42 -13.26
CA GLY A 18 -3.84 -34.53 -11.87
C GLY A 18 -4.48 -33.40 -11.06
N PRO A 19 -4.97 -33.66 -9.84
CA PRO A 19 -5.41 -32.59 -8.96
C PRO A 19 -4.17 -31.80 -8.55
N ARG A 20 -3.86 -30.75 -9.32
CA ARG A 20 -2.89 -29.74 -8.90
C ARG A 20 -3.53 -29.02 -7.71
N ARG A 21 -3.26 -29.53 -6.51
CA ARG A 21 -3.63 -28.87 -5.27
C ARG A 21 -2.78 -27.62 -5.18
N VAL A 22 -3.34 -26.50 -5.65
CA VAL A 22 -2.78 -25.18 -5.41
C VAL A 22 -3.04 -24.90 -3.93
N GLU A 23 -1.99 -25.00 -3.12
CA GLU A 23 -1.99 -24.38 -1.80
C GLU A 23 -2.07 -22.87 -2.02
N VAL A 24 -3.28 -22.34 -1.87
CA VAL A 24 -3.49 -20.91 -1.75
C VAL A 24 -2.85 -20.53 -0.43
N SER A 25 -1.65 -19.92 -0.48
CA SER A 25 -1.09 -19.25 0.69
C SER A 25 -2.20 -18.40 1.28
N ALA A 26 -2.61 -18.73 2.50
CA ALA A 26 -3.52 -17.91 3.28
C ALA A 26 -2.94 -16.50 3.27
N ALA A 27 -3.67 -15.55 2.70
CA ALA A 27 -3.27 -14.15 2.72
C ALA A 27 -3.02 -13.79 4.19
N GLU A 28 -1.78 -13.41 4.49
CA GLU A 28 -1.39 -12.88 5.78
C GLU A 28 -2.43 -11.84 6.21
N PRO A 29 -2.94 -11.88 7.46
CA PRO A 29 -3.96 -10.95 7.90
C PRO A 29 -3.46 -9.54 7.61
N ALA A 30 -4.19 -8.82 6.74
CA ALA A 30 -3.80 -7.49 6.29
C ALA A 30 -3.50 -6.65 7.53
N ALA A 31 -2.24 -6.31 7.75
CA ALA A 31 -1.84 -5.41 8.82
C ALA A 31 -2.74 -4.17 8.73
N ALA A 32 -3.37 -3.80 9.85
CA ALA A 32 -4.33 -2.70 9.89
C ALA A 32 -3.72 -1.47 9.19
N ALA A 33 -4.33 -1.06 8.07
CA ALA A 33 -3.77 -0.02 7.24
C ALA A 33 -3.76 1.30 8.01
N VAL A 34 -2.56 1.75 8.38
CA VAL A 34 -2.35 3.06 9.01
C VAL A 34 -2.64 4.15 7.98
N GLN A 35 -3.48 5.11 8.36
CA GLN A 35 -3.88 6.22 7.50
C GLN A 35 -3.58 7.55 8.18
N LEU A 36 -3.24 8.55 7.38
CA LEU A 36 -3.05 9.91 7.80
C LEU A 36 -4.05 10.79 7.04
N ALA A 37 -4.98 11.40 7.78
CA ALA A 37 -5.90 12.41 7.26
C ALA A 37 -5.31 13.79 7.52
N VAL A 38 -4.84 14.46 6.46
CA VAL A 38 -4.19 15.76 6.54
C VAL A 38 -5.13 16.83 6.03
N THR A 39 -5.35 17.87 6.83
CA THR A 39 -6.03 19.10 6.42
C THR A 39 -5.02 20.23 6.33
N ASN A 40 -4.84 20.80 5.16
CA ASN A 40 -3.96 21.94 4.93
C ASN A 40 -4.79 23.23 4.89
N THR A 41 -4.60 24.13 5.88
CA THR A 41 -5.28 25.43 5.93
C THR A 41 -4.49 26.55 5.26
N LEU A 42 -3.30 26.27 4.72
CA LEU A 42 -2.54 27.23 3.92
C LEU A 42 -3.15 27.37 2.52
N SER A 43 -2.93 28.53 1.92
CA SER A 43 -3.25 28.77 0.50
C SER A 43 -2.34 28.02 -0.47
N GLN A 44 -1.17 27.57 -0.01
CA GLN A 44 -0.16 26.90 -0.82
C GLN A 44 -0.08 25.40 -0.54
N PRO A 45 0.39 24.59 -1.51
CA PRO A 45 0.59 23.15 -1.30
C PRO A 45 1.64 22.85 -0.23
N VAL A 46 1.45 21.74 0.50
CA VAL A 46 2.38 21.24 1.51
C VAL A 46 2.81 19.81 1.23
N ASN A 47 4.11 19.55 1.36
CA ASN A 47 4.69 18.22 1.31
C ASN A 47 4.67 17.61 2.70
N VAL A 48 4.01 16.46 2.83
CA VAL A 48 3.83 15.75 4.10
C VAL A 48 4.82 14.58 4.17
N TYR A 49 5.48 14.47 5.30
CA TYR A 49 6.44 13.43 5.64
C TYR A 49 6.08 12.80 6.98
N VAL A 50 6.42 11.52 7.11
CA VAL A 50 6.39 10.79 8.37
C VAL A 50 7.82 10.37 8.68
N MET A 51 8.32 10.81 9.84
CA MET A 51 9.63 10.45 10.35
C MET A 51 9.47 9.28 11.34
N HIS A 52 10.09 8.15 11.02
CA HIS A 52 10.09 6.94 11.84
C HIS A 52 11.51 6.38 11.89
N GLU A 53 12.02 6.06 13.08
CA GLU A 53 13.38 5.53 13.28
C GLU A 53 14.48 6.35 12.59
N GLY A 54 14.35 7.69 12.61
CA GLY A 54 15.30 8.61 11.99
C GLY A 54 15.22 8.72 10.48
N THR A 55 14.27 8.03 9.83
CA THR A 55 14.05 8.11 8.38
C THR A 55 12.82 8.94 8.05
N ASP A 56 12.98 9.92 7.16
CA ASP A 56 11.86 10.70 6.61
C ASP A 56 11.26 10.01 5.39
N THR A 57 9.99 9.63 5.49
CA THR A 57 9.23 9.06 4.37
C THR A 57 8.27 10.12 3.82
N PHE A 58 8.41 10.47 2.54
CA PHE A 58 7.42 11.30 1.86
C PHE A 58 6.12 10.53 1.68
N VAL A 59 5.02 11.14 2.14
CA VAL A 59 3.70 10.52 2.12
C VAL A 59 2.87 11.04 0.95
N ARG A 60 2.68 12.36 0.88
CA ARG A 60 1.86 13.02 -0.14
C ARG A 60 2.09 14.53 -0.14
N GLN A 61 1.85 15.16 -1.28
CA GLN A 61 1.62 16.61 -1.36
C GLN A 61 0.12 16.90 -1.23
N VAL A 62 -0.26 17.76 -0.30
CA VAL A 62 -1.65 18.19 -0.08
C VAL A 62 -1.81 19.59 -0.63
N ALA A 63 -2.81 19.81 -1.49
CA ALA A 63 -3.08 21.13 -2.06
C ALA A 63 -3.43 22.16 -0.96
N GLY A 64 -3.33 23.45 -1.31
CA GLY A 64 -3.78 24.52 -0.42
C GLY A 64 -5.28 24.44 -0.15
N ASN A 65 -5.71 24.73 1.07
CA ASN A 65 -7.10 24.67 1.52
C ASN A 65 -7.80 23.33 1.23
N ALA A 66 -7.07 22.22 1.29
CA ALA A 66 -7.56 20.90 0.95
C ALA A 66 -7.37 19.90 2.09
N SER A 67 -8.15 18.82 2.04
CA SER A 67 -7.98 17.67 2.93
C SER A 67 -7.77 16.40 2.14
N GLU A 68 -6.79 15.60 2.55
CA GLU A 68 -6.38 14.37 1.88
C GLU A 68 -6.22 13.26 2.91
N THR A 69 -6.66 12.05 2.59
CA THR A 69 -6.39 10.86 3.40
C THR A 69 -5.47 9.92 2.64
N VAL A 70 -4.38 9.52 3.27
CA VAL A 70 -3.32 8.75 2.63
C VAL A 70 -2.83 7.64 3.55
N GLY A 71 -2.63 6.44 2.99
CA GLY A 71 -2.02 5.33 3.72
C GLY A 71 -0.53 5.58 3.95
N VAL A 72 -0.06 5.35 5.17
CA VAL A 72 1.35 5.48 5.53
C VAL A 72 2.02 4.11 5.34
N ARG A 73 3.04 4.05 4.48
CA ARG A 73 3.80 2.82 4.19
C ARG A 73 5.06 2.76 5.05
N GLY A 74 5.51 1.55 5.37
CA GLY A 74 6.77 1.33 6.09
C GLY A 74 6.73 1.69 7.57
N VAL A 75 5.56 2.03 8.11
CA VAL A 75 5.35 2.30 9.55
C VAL A 75 4.35 1.29 10.09
N PRO A 76 4.72 0.49 11.10
CA PRO A 76 3.79 -0.47 11.70
C PRO A 76 2.72 0.24 12.53
N SER A 77 1.54 -0.38 12.63
CA SER A 77 0.50 0.10 13.54
C SER A 77 0.98 0.08 14.99
N GLY A 78 0.68 1.14 15.75
CA GLY A 78 1.17 1.38 17.11
C GLY A 78 2.53 2.06 17.19
N ALA A 79 3.21 2.31 16.07
CA ALA A 79 4.48 3.02 16.05
C ALA A 79 4.34 4.48 16.50
N THR A 80 5.38 5.00 17.14
CA THR A 80 5.51 6.42 17.46
C THR A 80 6.33 7.12 16.38
N VAL A 81 5.77 8.15 15.77
CA VAL A 81 6.39 8.90 14.67
C VAL A 81 6.44 10.39 14.96
N THR A 82 7.19 11.12 14.13
CA THR A 82 7.05 12.57 14.00
C THR A 82 6.46 12.90 12.63
N LEU A 83 5.36 13.64 12.61
CA LEU A 83 4.80 14.17 11.36
C LEU A 83 5.51 15.47 11.02
N ARG A 84 5.83 15.67 9.73
CA ARG A 84 6.41 16.91 9.23
C ARG A 84 5.71 17.36 7.97
N ALA A 85 5.37 18.64 7.87
CA ALA A 85 4.78 19.25 6.71
C ALA A 85 5.61 20.48 6.33
N VAL A 86 6.03 20.52 5.08
CA VAL A 86 6.86 21.60 4.54
C VAL A 86 6.12 22.19 3.35
N PRO A 87 5.69 23.45 3.39
CA PRO A 87 5.11 24.10 2.22
C PRO A 87 6.11 24.15 1.07
N VAL A 88 5.60 24.19 -0.16
CA VAL A 88 6.46 24.19 -1.37
C VAL A 88 7.39 25.40 -1.48
N ASP A 89 7.13 26.48 -0.74
CA ASP A 89 8.01 27.63 -0.65
C ASP A 89 9.21 27.44 0.31
N GLY A 90 9.21 26.37 1.10
CA GLY A 90 10.26 26.00 2.05
C GLY A 90 10.43 26.93 3.26
N ARG A 91 9.54 27.92 3.47
CA ARG A 91 9.77 28.97 4.48
C ARG A 91 9.46 28.52 5.91
N ASN A 92 8.42 27.73 6.06
CA ASN A 92 7.97 27.22 7.35
C ASN A 92 8.06 25.70 7.37
N THR A 93 8.27 25.11 8.54
CA THR A 93 8.18 23.66 8.72
C THR A 93 7.30 23.40 9.92
N TYR A 94 6.26 22.61 9.72
CA TYR A 94 5.31 22.24 10.75
C TYR A 94 5.58 20.82 11.19
N THR A 95 5.85 20.63 12.47
CA THR A 95 6.16 19.32 13.03
C THR A 95 5.21 18.95 14.15
N LYS A 96 4.87 17.67 14.24
CA LYS A 96 4.15 17.08 15.36
C LYS A 96 4.85 15.81 15.80
N ALA A 97 5.55 15.88 16.92
CA ALA A 97 6.29 14.75 17.48
C ALA A 97 5.39 13.85 18.34
N ASN A 98 5.88 12.65 18.64
CA ASN A 98 5.26 11.67 19.55
C ASN A 98 3.83 11.27 19.14
N VAL A 99 3.60 11.10 17.84
CA VAL A 99 2.31 10.66 17.30
C VAL A 99 2.28 9.14 17.22
N VAL A 100 1.31 8.52 17.89
CA VAL A 100 1.08 7.07 17.77
C VAL A 100 0.12 6.80 16.62
N LEU A 101 0.57 6.01 15.65
CA LEU A 101 -0.21 5.66 14.46
C LEU A 101 -0.82 4.26 14.59
N SER A 102 -2.07 4.15 15.06
CA SER A 102 -2.76 2.86 15.27
C SER A 102 -4.02 2.67 14.40
N GLY A 103 -4.20 3.51 13.38
CA GLY A 103 -5.39 3.57 12.53
C GLY A 103 -5.36 4.84 11.67
N THR A 104 -6.51 5.50 11.50
CA THR A 104 -6.55 6.83 10.88
C THR A 104 -6.20 7.91 11.90
N TYR A 105 -5.11 8.64 11.67
CA TYR A 105 -4.72 9.79 12.47
C TYR A 105 -5.02 11.08 11.71
N SER A 106 -5.76 11.99 12.33
CA SER A 106 -6.06 13.30 11.75
C SER A 106 -5.06 14.36 12.18
N TRP A 107 -4.53 15.12 11.23
CA TRP A 107 -3.60 16.20 11.47
C TRP A 107 -3.94 17.44 10.63
N GLN A 108 -4.07 18.58 11.30
CA GLN A 108 -4.25 19.87 10.65
C GLN A 108 -2.92 20.62 10.59
N VAL A 109 -2.54 21.04 9.37
CA VAL A 109 -1.37 21.86 9.08
C VAL A 109 -1.85 23.32 8.94
N PRO A 110 -1.35 24.25 9.78
CA PRO A 110 -1.70 25.67 9.74
C PRO A 110 -1.32 26.33 8.43
#